data_AF-A0A3A3G010-F1
#
_entry.id   AF-A0A3A3G010-F1
#
_cell.length_a   1.000
_cell.length_b   1.000
_cell.length_c   1.000
_cell.angle_alpha   90.00
_cell.angle_beta   90.00
_cell.angle_gamma   90.00
#
_symmetry.space_group_name_H-M   'P 1'
#
loop_
_entity.id
_entity.type
_entity.pdbx_description
1 polymer ?
#
loop_
_entity_poly.entity_id
_entity_poly.type
_entity_poly.pdbx_seq_one_letter_code
_entity_poly.pdbx_strand_id
1 'polypeptide(L)'
;MRRMPYPDELPTAMSRFQTGFTLIEAVMVIAITGVIAAVVAVFIRAPVQGYLDSSRRAALTDIADTAVRRMSRDLHLALPNSVRNAAGSSCIEFLPTITGGRYRAEQDCSAGCSGDKLDFDAADTGFDVLSPMSSVPAVGDTVAIYNLGVPGADAYAGDNTAIISTPSAGHLAFSSKLFPFVSPGNRFQIIPAADSVVSYVCRDAGTDASGNGTGILYRYSNYATSATAAITCPVPPAATPILANRVSACNFVYASEVTSRAGLVSLQLSITENNETVRLYHEVHVNNVP
;
A
#
# COMPACT_ATOMS: atom_id res chain seq x y z
N MET A 1 -47.73 -79.30 -55.33
CA MET A 1 -46.91 -78.15 -54.89
C MET A 1 -46.20 -77.54 -56.09
N ARG A 2 -46.72 -76.42 -56.62
CA ARG A 2 -46.02 -75.57 -57.60
C ARG A 2 -46.63 -74.16 -57.55
N ARG A 3 -45.76 -73.19 -57.23
CA ARG A 3 -45.82 -71.72 -57.21
C ARG A 3 -47.12 -70.97 -57.59
N MET A 4 -47.42 -69.94 -56.79
CA MET A 4 -47.59 -68.56 -57.30
C MET A 4 -46.90 -67.57 -56.35
N PRO A 5 -46.10 -66.61 -56.85
CA PRO A 5 -45.48 -65.55 -56.05
C PRO A 5 -46.38 -64.31 -55.95
N TYR A 6 -46.42 -63.69 -54.77
CA TYR A 6 -47.06 -62.39 -54.52
C TYR A 6 -46.03 -61.28 -54.81
N PRO A 7 -46.41 -60.16 -55.47
CA PRO A 7 -45.47 -59.13 -55.89
C PRO A 7 -44.99 -58.25 -54.73
N ASP A 8 -43.77 -57.75 -54.92
CA ASP A 8 -42.98 -56.90 -54.04
C ASP A 8 -43.69 -55.59 -53.63
N GLU A 9 -43.73 -55.31 -52.32
CA GLU A 9 -43.91 -53.95 -51.81
C GLU A 9 -42.57 -53.21 -51.93
N LEU A 10 -42.46 -52.35 -52.95
CA LEU A 10 -41.35 -51.42 -53.08
C LEU A 10 -41.50 -50.29 -52.04
N PRO A 11 -40.44 -49.93 -51.29
CA PRO A 11 -40.46 -48.76 -50.45
C PRO A 11 -40.60 -47.50 -51.32
N THR A 12 -41.67 -46.74 -51.09
CA THR A 12 -41.85 -45.37 -51.62
C THR A 12 -40.69 -44.49 -51.15
N ALA A 13 -39.68 -44.34 -52.00
CA ALA A 13 -38.68 -43.30 -51.84
C ALA A 13 -39.40 -41.95 -51.99
N MET A 14 -39.59 -41.24 -50.87
CA MET A 14 -39.91 -39.82 -50.91
C MET A 14 -38.78 -39.11 -51.63
N SER A 15 -39.00 -38.78 -52.90
CA SER A 15 -38.18 -37.82 -53.64
C SER A 15 -38.17 -36.52 -52.83
N ARG A 16 -37.07 -36.26 -52.10
CA ARG A 16 -36.75 -34.91 -51.68
C ARG A 16 -36.51 -34.15 -52.98
N PHE A 17 -37.52 -33.37 -53.40
CA PHE A 17 -37.30 -32.32 -54.38
C PHE A 17 -36.22 -31.39 -53.81
N GLN A 18 -34.98 -31.55 -54.28
CA GLN A 18 -33.98 -30.52 -54.14
C GLN A 18 -34.45 -29.35 -54.99
N THR A 19 -35.18 -28.43 -54.38
CA THR A 19 -35.44 -27.12 -54.95
C THR A 19 -34.10 -26.38 -55.02
N GLY A 20 -33.51 -26.35 -56.22
CA GLY A 20 -32.31 -25.55 -56.49
C GLY A 20 -32.63 -24.07 -56.31
N PHE A 21 -31.73 -23.35 -55.64
CA PHE A 21 -31.79 -21.90 -55.47
C PHE A 21 -31.48 -21.21 -56.80
N THR A 22 -32.18 -20.13 -57.13
CA THR A 22 -31.86 -19.37 -58.36
C THR A 22 -30.64 -18.47 -58.13
N LEU A 23 -29.88 -18.18 -59.19
CA LEU A 23 -28.71 -17.30 -59.10
C LEU A 23 -29.07 -15.91 -58.55
N ILE A 24 -30.23 -15.38 -58.92
CA ILE A 24 -30.70 -14.07 -58.43
C ILE A 24 -31.02 -14.10 -56.93
N GLU A 25 -31.57 -15.21 -56.43
CA GLU A 25 -31.88 -15.40 -55.02
C GLU A 25 -30.59 -15.47 -54.18
N ALA A 26 -29.56 -16.18 -54.66
CA ALA A 26 -28.24 -16.22 -54.02
C ALA A 26 -27.57 -14.83 -54.00
N VAL A 27 -27.65 -14.08 -55.10
CA VAL A 27 -27.09 -12.71 -55.19
C VAL A 27 -27.78 -11.76 -54.22
N MET A 28 -29.12 -11.80 -54.13
CA MET A 28 -29.86 -10.96 -53.17
C MET A 28 -29.50 -11.29 -51.73
N VAL A 29 -29.38 -12.58 -51.38
CA VAL A 29 -29.00 -13.00 -50.02
C VAL A 29 -27.62 -12.49 -49.64
N ILE A 30 -26.62 -12.62 -50.52
CA ILE A 30 -25.26 -12.11 -50.27
C ILE A 30 -25.27 -10.59 -50.12
N ALA A 31 -26.03 -9.87 -50.96
CA ALA A 31 -26.12 -8.42 -50.89
C ALA A 31 -26.76 -7.94 -49.58
N ILE A 32 -27.91 -8.52 -49.20
CA ILE A 32 -28.64 -8.15 -47.99
C ILE A 32 -27.84 -8.50 -46.74
N THR A 33 -27.24 -9.70 -46.68
CA THR A 33 -26.40 -10.09 -45.54
C THR A 33 -25.17 -9.20 -45.40
N GLY A 34 -24.57 -8.76 -46.51
CA GLY A 34 -23.47 -7.77 -46.49
C GLY A 34 -23.88 -6.43 -45.87
N VAL A 35 -25.04 -5.89 -46.26
CA VAL A 35 -25.55 -4.62 -45.69
C VAL A 35 -25.86 -4.76 -44.20
N ILE A 36 -26.54 -5.84 -43.80
CA ILE A 36 -26.88 -6.08 -42.39
C ILE A 36 -25.61 -6.26 -41.56
N ALA A 37 -24.63 -7.04 -42.03
CA ALA A 37 -23.37 -7.25 -41.32
C ALA A 37 -22.60 -5.94 -41.12
N ALA A 38 -22.56 -5.05 -42.13
CA ALA A 38 -21.93 -3.75 -42.01
C ALA A 38 -22.61 -2.86 -40.96
N VAL A 39 -23.94 -2.82 -40.95
CA VAL A 39 -24.73 -2.08 -39.95
C VAL A 39 -24.47 -2.62 -38.55
N VAL A 40 -24.54 -3.94 -38.36
CA VAL A 40 -24.29 -4.60 -37.07
C VAL A 40 -22.87 -4.34 -36.58
N ALA A 41 -21.86 -4.36 -37.45
CA ALA A 41 -20.47 -4.10 -37.07
C ALA A 41 -20.27 -2.70 -36.47
N VAL A 42 -20.94 -1.67 -37.03
CA VAL A 42 -20.88 -0.30 -36.49
C VAL A 42 -21.56 -0.22 -35.13
N PHE A 43 -22.73 -0.85 -34.97
CA PHE A 43 -23.49 -0.80 -33.72
C PHE A 43 -22.88 -1.62 -32.57
N ILE A 44 -22.14 -2.69 -32.85
CA ILE A 44 -21.45 -3.50 -31.81
C ILE A 44 -20.17 -2.82 -31.32
N ARG A 45 -19.48 -2.05 -32.18
CA ARG A 45 -18.19 -1.45 -31.84
C ARG A 45 -18.27 -0.53 -30.62
N ALA A 46 -19.24 0.37 -30.57
CA ALA A 46 -19.34 1.36 -29.50
C ALA A 46 -19.64 0.74 -28.11
N PRO A 47 -20.61 -0.20 -27.95
CA PRO A 47 -20.83 -0.90 -26.69
C PRO A 47 -19.60 -1.71 -26.22
N VAL A 48 -18.89 -2.38 -27.14
CA VAL A 48 -17.69 -3.14 -26.80
C VAL A 48 -16.57 -2.22 -26.35
N GLN A 49 -16.32 -1.11 -27.06
CA GLN A 49 -15.33 -0.11 -26.66
C GLN A 49 -15.67 0.51 -25.29
N GLY A 50 -16.95 0.88 -25.08
CA GLY A 50 -17.40 1.41 -23.80
C GLY A 50 -17.22 0.42 -22.64
N TYR A 51 -17.45 -0.87 -22.86
CA TYR A 51 -17.17 -1.91 -21.86
C TYR A 51 -15.67 -2.01 -21.55
N LEU A 52 -14.80 -2.00 -22.58
CA LEU A 52 -13.35 -2.06 -22.40
C LEU A 52 -12.80 -0.82 -21.67
N ASP A 53 -13.29 0.37 -22.00
CA ASP A 53 -12.89 1.61 -21.33
C ASP A 53 -13.38 1.63 -19.87
N SER A 54 -14.62 1.20 -19.61
CA SER A 54 -15.13 1.08 -18.23
C SER A 54 -14.32 0.08 -17.40
N SER A 55 -13.93 -1.05 -17.99
CA SER A 55 -13.09 -2.06 -17.32
C SER A 55 -11.69 -1.51 -17.02
N ARG A 56 -11.08 -0.78 -17.96
CA ARG A 56 -9.78 -0.13 -17.76
C ARG A 56 -9.85 0.89 -16.63
N ARG A 57 -10.86 1.76 -16.63
CA ARG A 57 -11.06 2.77 -15.58
C ARG A 57 -11.21 2.15 -14.20
N ALA A 58 -11.95 1.05 -14.09
CA ALA A 58 -12.11 0.31 -12.85
C ALA A 58 -10.75 -0.22 -12.36
N ALA A 59 -9.99 -0.89 -13.22
CA ALA A 59 -8.66 -1.40 -12.88
C ALA A 59 -7.68 -0.30 -12.42
N LEU A 60 -7.63 0.84 -13.13
CA LEU A 60 -6.80 1.98 -12.75
C LEU A 60 -7.20 2.56 -11.39
N THR A 61 -8.51 2.63 -11.12
CA THR A 61 -9.06 3.11 -9.84
C THR A 61 -8.71 2.15 -8.70
N ASP A 62 -8.85 0.85 -8.90
CA ASP A 62 -8.56 -0.18 -7.90
C ASP A 62 -7.08 -0.19 -7.50
N ILE A 63 -6.16 -0.03 -8.47
CA ILE A 63 -4.73 0.08 -8.19
C ILE A 63 -4.44 1.34 -7.35
N ALA A 64 -5.01 2.49 -7.74
CA ALA A 64 -4.79 3.75 -7.03
C ALA A 64 -5.35 3.71 -5.59
N ASP A 65 -6.58 3.21 -5.42
CA ASP A 65 -7.24 3.12 -4.11
C ASP A 65 -6.53 2.11 -3.21
N THR A 66 -6.14 0.95 -3.72
CA THR A 66 -5.38 -0.05 -2.94
C THR A 66 -4.05 0.50 -2.46
N ALA A 67 -3.32 1.19 -3.35
CA ALA A 67 -2.03 1.80 -3.02
C ALA A 67 -2.18 2.85 -1.92
N VAL A 68 -3.10 3.81 -2.10
CA VAL A 68 -3.29 4.92 -1.17
C VAL A 68 -3.87 4.45 0.17
N ARG A 69 -4.78 3.46 0.19
CA ARG A 69 -5.26 2.86 1.44
C ARG A 69 -4.16 2.13 2.20
N ARG A 70 -3.24 1.46 1.50
CA ARG A 70 -2.07 0.84 2.14
C ARG A 70 -1.16 1.90 2.75
N MET A 71 -0.82 2.95 2.00
CA MET A 71 -0.03 4.07 2.50
C MET A 71 -0.68 4.70 3.73
N SER A 72 -1.99 4.95 3.67
CA SER A 72 -2.77 5.49 4.79
C SER A 72 -2.66 4.63 6.04
N ARG A 73 -2.86 3.31 5.94
CA ARG A 73 -2.72 2.41 7.10
C ARG A 73 -1.33 2.42 7.71
N ASP A 74 -0.27 2.42 6.90
CA ASP A 74 1.10 2.44 7.41
C ASP A 74 1.41 3.79 8.08
N LEU A 75 0.96 4.91 7.50
CA LEU A 75 1.15 6.25 8.07
C LEU A 75 0.41 6.46 9.39
N HIS A 76 -0.75 5.82 9.60
CA HIS A 76 -1.43 5.83 10.90
C HIS A 76 -0.60 5.15 12.00
N LEU A 77 0.33 4.27 11.62
CA LEU A 77 1.24 3.59 12.53
C LEU A 77 2.62 4.24 12.58
N ALA A 78 2.80 5.43 12.01
CA ALA A 78 4.04 6.18 12.11
C ALA A 78 4.33 6.57 13.57
N LEU A 79 5.61 6.49 13.96
CA LEU A 79 6.09 7.04 15.21
C LEU A 79 5.79 8.54 15.23
N PRO A 80 5.25 9.09 16.33
CA PRO A 80 4.99 10.51 16.47
C PRO A 80 6.19 11.36 16.06
N ASN A 81 5.98 12.40 15.26
CA ASN A 81 7.03 13.30 14.76
C ASN A 81 8.14 12.63 13.90
N SER A 82 7.91 11.43 13.36
CA SER A 82 8.86 10.77 12.45
C SER A 82 8.55 10.96 10.96
N VAL A 83 7.31 11.32 10.61
CA VAL A 83 6.94 11.51 9.20
C VAL A 83 7.71 12.69 8.63
N ARG A 84 8.35 12.50 7.47
CA ARG A 84 9.04 13.56 6.76
C ARG A 84 9.01 13.33 5.26
N ASN A 85 8.95 14.42 4.50
CA ASN A 85 9.20 14.39 3.07
C ASN A 85 10.70 14.19 2.83
N ALA A 86 11.05 13.20 2.02
CA ALA A 86 12.39 13.10 1.44
C ALA A 86 12.30 13.63 0.00
N ALA A 87 13.31 14.36 -0.47
CA ALA A 87 13.45 14.74 -1.88
C ALA A 87 12.22 15.40 -2.54
N GLY A 88 11.66 16.42 -1.92
CA GLY A 88 10.47 17.10 -2.43
C GLY A 88 9.22 16.26 -2.19
N SER A 89 8.41 16.03 -3.23
CA SER A 89 7.11 15.35 -3.12
C SER A 89 7.01 13.98 -3.79
N SER A 90 8.16 13.42 -4.20
CA SER A 90 8.23 12.10 -4.85
C SER A 90 8.36 10.93 -3.86
N CYS A 91 8.68 11.23 -2.61
CA CYS A 91 8.73 10.22 -1.56
C CYS A 91 8.38 10.78 -0.18
N ILE A 92 7.83 9.90 0.64
CA ILE A 92 7.52 10.16 2.04
C ILE A 92 8.13 9.04 2.88
N GLU A 93 8.77 9.41 3.98
CA GLU A 93 9.49 8.53 4.88
C GLU A 93 8.95 8.67 6.31
N PHE A 94 8.96 7.58 7.07
CA PHE A 94 8.58 7.56 8.48
C PHE A 94 9.20 6.34 9.18
N LEU A 95 9.19 6.36 10.52
CA LEU A 95 9.52 5.20 11.34
C LEU A 95 8.21 4.51 11.72
N PRO A 96 7.95 3.25 11.34
CA PRO A 96 6.72 2.59 11.74
C PRO A 96 6.78 2.14 13.20
N THR A 97 5.61 1.92 13.79
CA THR A 97 5.45 1.34 15.12
C THR A 97 4.58 0.10 15.07
N ILE A 98 4.91 -0.91 15.88
CA ILE A 98 4.13 -2.16 15.99
C ILE A 98 3.32 -2.25 17.28
N THR A 99 3.81 -1.61 18.34
CA THR A 99 3.17 -1.57 19.65
C THR A 99 3.72 -0.39 20.45
N GLY A 100 3.16 -0.18 21.63
CA GLY A 100 3.60 0.83 22.59
C GLY A 100 2.88 0.63 23.90
N GLY A 101 3.24 1.42 24.90
CA GLY A 101 2.66 1.26 26.23
C GLY A 101 3.04 2.39 27.15
N ARG A 102 2.87 2.13 28.45
CA ARG A 102 3.37 3.02 29.50
C ARG A 102 4.48 2.35 30.27
N TYR A 103 5.61 3.02 30.40
CA TYR A 103 6.68 2.59 31.27
C TYR A 103 6.34 2.94 32.73
N ARG A 104 6.92 2.18 33.67
CA ARG A 104 6.84 2.47 35.09
C ARG A 104 7.68 3.71 35.40
N ALA A 105 7.03 4.75 35.92
CA ALA A 105 7.70 5.98 36.33
C ALA A 105 8.21 5.93 37.78
N GLU A 106 7.59 5.12 38.63
CA GLU A 106 7.87 5.06 40.06
C GLU A 106 7.91 3.62 40.57
N GLN A 107 8.74 3.38 41.58
CA GLN A 107 8.77 2.11 42.30
C GLN A 107 7.63 2.02 43.29
N ASP A 108 7.09 0.82 43.51
CA ASP A 108 6.18 0.58 44.62
C ASP A 108 7.00 0.28 45.88
N CYS A 109 7.03 1.23 46.81
CA CYS A 109 7.74 1.12 48.09
C CYS A 109 6.80 0.87 49.28
N SER A 110 5.53 0.47 49.05
CA SER A 110 4.55 0.24 50.12
C SER A 110 4.88 -0.96 51.03
N ALA A 111 5.60 -1.96 50.50
CA ALA A 111 6.02 -3.17 51.23
C ALA A 111 7.47 -3.58 50.87
N GLY A 112 8.34 -2.59 50.72
CA GLY A 112 9.68 -2.75 50.13
C GLY A 112 9.68 -2.31 48.67
N CYS A 113 10.71 -1.55 48.26
CA CYS A 113 10.75 -0.99 46.91
C CYS A 113 10.89 -2.10 45.87
N SER A 114 9.91 -2.16 44.98
CA SER A 114 9.83 -3.14 43.90
C SER A 114 9.38 -2.47 42.59
N GLY A 115 9.67 -3.15 41.48
CA GLY A 115 9.43 -2.65 40.14
C GLY A 115 10.62 -1.88 39.57
N ASP A 116 10.80 -2.03 38.26
CA ASP A 116 11.87 -1.40 37.49
C ASP A 116 11.35 -0.10 36.86
N LYS A 117 11.72 1.06 37.43
CA LYS A 117 11.33 2.37 36.89
C LYS A 117 12.30 2.77 35.79
N LEU A 118 11.83 3.44 34.75
CA LEU A 118 12.72 4.06 33.78
C LEU A 118 13.41 5.28 34.41
N ASP A 119 14.74 5.25 34.50
CA ASP A 119 15.57 6.35 34.99
C ASP A 119 15.96 7.35 33.89
N PHE A 120 15.83 8.64 34.19
CA PHE A 120 16.18 9.76 33.30
C PHE A 120 17.31 10.64 33.86
N ASP A 121 17.79 10.36 35.07
CA ASP A 121 18.91 11.04 35.72
C ASP A 121 20.21 10.23 35.58
N ALA A 122 20.10 8.92 35.32
CA ALA A 122 21.22 8.01 35.09
C ALA A 122 20.95 7.10 33.88
N ALA A 123 22.02 6.55 33.30
CA ALA A 123 21.88 5.58 32.22
C ALA A 123 21.23 4.30 32.74
N ASP A 124 20.16 3.87 32.09
CA ASP A 124 19.34 2.74 32.48
C ASP A 124 19.53 1.56 31.49
N THR A 125 19.14 0.36 31.91
CA THR A 125 19.22 -0.87 31.11
C THR A 125 17.87 -1.54 30.86
N GLY A 126 16.80 -1.02 31.45
CA GLY A 126 15.47 -1.57 31.24
C GLY A 126 14.39 -0.78 31.97
N PHE A 127 13.15 -1.26 31.85
CA PHE A 127 12.04 -0.79 32.66
C PHE A 127 10.86 -1.76 32.60
N ASP A 128 10.01 -1.71 33.63
CA ASP A 128 8.72 -2.41 33.65
C ASP A 128 7.67 -1.66 32.84
N VAL A 129 6.77 -2.42 32.21
CA VAL A 129 5.59 -1.92 31.49
C VAL A 129 4.37 -2.02 32.41
N LEU A 130 3.62 -0.91 32.56
CA LEU A 130 2.47 -0.83 33.47
C LEU A 130 1.25 -1.67 33.03
N SER A 131 1.20 -2.07 31.76
CA SER A 131 0.15 -2.94 31.24
C SER A 131 0.77 -3.90 30.23
N PRO A 132 0.57 -5.23 30.38
CA PRO A 132 1.18 -6.20 29.49
C PRO A 132 0.89 -5.85 28.02
N MET A 133 1.95 -5.84 27.20
CA MET A 133 1.80 -5.56 25.77
C MET A 133 1.00 -6.68 25.10
N SER A 134 0.10 -6.31 24.18
CA SER A 134 -0.72 -7.28 23.42
C SER A 134 0.12 -8.16 22.50
N SER A 135 1.29 -7.67 22.08
CA SER A 135 2.32 -8.40 21.36
C SER A 135 3.67 -8.09 22.00
N VAL A 136 4.43 -9.13 22.33
CA VAL A 136 5.79 -8.98 22.85
C VAL A 136 6.72 -8.60 21.69
N PRO A 137 7.52 -7.51 21.81
CA PRO A 137 8.53 -7.16 20.82
C PRO A 137 9.56 -8.28 20.61
N ALA A 138 10.24 -8.28 19.47
CA ALA A 138 11.34 -9.17 19.19
C ALA A 138 12.69 -8.57 19.64
N VAL A 139 13.68 -9.43 19.85
CA VAL A 139 15.07 -8.99 20.02
C VAL A 139 15.50 -8.23 18.76
N GLY A 140 16.11 -7.06 18.94
CA GLY A 140 16.49 -6.17 17.85
C GLY A 140 15.47 -5.07 17.54
N ASP A 141 14.22 -5.19 18.02
CA ASP A 141 13.25 -4.09 17.93
C ASP A 141 13.77 -2.90 18.75
N THR A 142 13.37 -1.69 18.36
CA THR A 142 13.86 -0.46 18.97
C THR A 142 12.76 0.19 19.79
N VAL A 143 13.03 0.43 21.08
CA VAL A 143 12.16 1.28 21.91
C VAL A 143 12.47 2.75 21.64
N ALA A 144 11.43 3.56 21.48
CA ALA A 144 11.52 5.01 21.39
C ALA A 144 10.76 5.64 22.57
N ILE A 145 11.40 6.61 23.23
CA ILE A 145 10.81 7.37 24.34
C ILE A 145 10.67 8.82 23.91
N TYR A 146 9.45 9.34 23.96
CA TYR A 146 9.17 10.77 23.77
C TYR A 146 9.79 11.40 22.49
N ASN A 147 9.48 10.85 21.32
CA ASN A 147 10.01 11.37 20.05
C ASN A 147 9.40 12.72 19.68
N LEU A 148 10.25 13.76 19.70
CA LEU A 148 9.87 15.13 19.34
C LEU A 148 10.29 15.49 17.91
N GLY A 149 11.18 14.70 17.29
CA GLY A 149 11.69 15.00 15.95
C GLY A 149 12.56 16.26 15.90
N VAL A 150 13.21 16.60 17.01
CA VAL A 150 14.14 17.73 17.15
C VAL A 150 15.48 17.24 17.69
N PRO A 151 16.59 17.97 17.45
CA PRO A 151 17.90 17.59 17.97
C PRO A 151 17.89 17.33 19.47
N GLY A 152 18.43 16.18 19.90
CA GLY A 152 18.42 15.73 21.30
C GLY A 152 17.17 14.93 21.70
N ALA A 153 16.18 14.77 20.81
CA ALA A 153 14.98 13.96 21.01
C ALA A 153 14.44 13.41 19.67
N ASP A 154 15.36 13.07 18.76
CA ASP A 154 15.06 12.53 17.44
C ASP A 154 15.44 11.04 17.32
N ALA A 155 14.44 10.22 17.04
CA ALA A 155 14.59 8.79 16.85
C ALA A 155 15.45 8.44 15.62
N TYR A 156 15.49 9.29 14.59
CA TYR A 156 16.39 9.10 13.45
C TYR A 156 17.87 9.31 13.82
N ALA A 157 18.14 10.17 14.80
CA ALA A 157 19.48 10.42 15.32
C ALA A 157 19.90 9.40 16.39
N GLY A 158 18.96 8.62 16.91
CA GLY A 158 19.21 7.67 17.99
C GLY A 158 19.23 8.31 19.38
N ASP A 159 18.79 9.56 19.50
CA ASP A 159 18.88 10.35 20.74
C ASP A 159 18.06 9.72 21.87
N ASN A 160 16.85 9.28 21.53
CA ASN A 160 15.83 8.81 22.46
C ASN A 160 15.36 7.39 22.13
N THR A 161 16.23 6.60 21.50
CA THR A 161 15.96 5.20 21.17
C THR A 161 17.00 4.25 21.76
N ALA A 162 16.60 2.99 21.96
CA ALA A 162 17.47 1.90 22.37
C ALA A 162 17.04 0.58 21.73
N ILE A 163 18.00 -0.26 21.34
CA ILE A 163 17.74 -1.59 20.78
C ILE A 163 17.43 -2.56 21.92
N ILE A 164 16.30 -3.23 21.84
CA ILE A 164 15.82 -4.21 22.82
C ILE A 164 16.64 -5.50 22.69
N SER A 165 17.26 -5.90 23.79
CA SER A 165 18.05 -7.13 23.89
C SER A 165 17.28 -8.29 24.53
N THR A 166 16.38 -8.00 25.47
CA THR A 166 15.55 -9.02 26.14
C THR A 166 14.12 -8.49 26.35
N PRO A 167 13.16 -8.87 25.49
CA PRO A 167 11.77 -8.47 25.63
C PRO A 167 10.96 -9.47 26.46
N SER A 168 10.00 -8.96 27.22
CA SER A 168 8.89 -9.72 27.79
C SER A 168 7.60 -8.89 27.72
N ALA A 169 6.46 -9.48 28.09
CA ALA A 169 5.19 -8.73 28.07
C ALA A 169 5.15 -7.57 29.09
N GLY A 170 5.92 -7.67 30.18
CA GLY A 170 5.88 -6.72 31.30
C GLY A 170 7.21 -6.01 31.58
N HIS A 171 8.28 -6.32 30.85
CA HIS A 171 9.61 -5.75 31.04
C HIS A 171 10.35 -5.68 29.71
N LEU A 172 11.07 -4.58 29.48
CA LEU A 172 11.94 -4.39 28.34
C LEU A 172 13.35 -4.11 28.86
N ALA A 173 14.35 -4.82 28.32
CA ALA A 173 15.75 -4.50 28.58
C ALA A 173 16.54 -4.23 27.29
N PHE A 174 17.56 -3.38 27.41
CA PHE A 174 18.40 -2.85 26.34
C PHE A 174 19.81 -2.53 26.86
N SER A 175 20.74 -2.25 25.95
CA SER A 175 22.07 -1.75 26.34
C SER A 175 21.97 -0.39 27.02
N SER A 176 22.85 -0.13 28.00
CA SER A 176 22.84 1.09 28.82
C SER A 176 22.57 2.37 28.01
N LYS A 177 21.48 3.06 28.35
CA LYS A 177 20.97 4.26 27.65
C LYS A 177 20.46 5.27 28.67
N LEU A 178 20.90 6.52 28.53
CA LEU A 178 20.25 7.66 29.17
C LEU A 178 19.26 8.25 28.18
N PHE A 179 17.96 8.17 28.48
CA PHE A 179 16.94 8.86 27.68
C PHE A 179 16.91 10.35 28.04
N PRO A 180 16.80 11.25 27.05
CA PRO A 180 17.00 12.67 27.28
C PRO A 180 15.83 13.34 28.00
N PHE A 181 14.61 12.83 27.82
CA PHE A 181 13.39 13.50 28.30
C PHE A 181 12.31 12.50 28.69
N VAL A 182 11.62 12.81 29.79
CA VAL A 182 10.45 12.07 30.28
C VAL A 182 9.25 12.33 29.37
N SER A 183 8.54 11.28 28.95
CA SER A 183 7.24 11.42 28.29
C SER A 183 6.21 11.87 29.34
N PRO A 184 5.46 12.98 29.14
CA PRO A 184 4.44 13.43 30.09
C PRO A 184 3.35 12.40 30.38
N GLY A 185 3.10 11.47 29.44
CA GLY A 185 2.16 10.37 29.60
C GLY A 185 2.80 9.05 30.02
N ASN A 186 4.09 9.06 30.36
CA ASN A 186 4.96 7.90 30.57
C ASN A 186 4.91 6.89 29.42
N ARG A 187 4.84 7.36 28.18
CA ARG A 187 4.63 6.52 27.00
C ARG A 187 5.94 6.09 26.34
N PHE A 188 5.88 4.93 25.71
CA PHE A 188 6.90 4.45 24.78
C PHE A 188 6.25 3.85 23.54
N GLN A 189 7.02 3.76 22.46
CA GLN A 189 6.64 3.11 21.21
C GLN A 189 7.74 2.13 20.79
N ILE A 190 7.36 1.11 20.03
CA ILE A 190 8.28 0.09 19.51
C ILE A 190 8.35 0.17 18.00
N ILE A 191 9.54 0.42 17.48
CA ILE A 191 9.89 0.38 16.06
C ILE A 191 10.38 -1.05 15.75
N PRO A 192 9.77 -1.75 14.77
CA PRO A 192 10.18 -3.10 14.42
C PRO A 192 11.55 -3.13 13.74
N ALA A 193 12.40 -4.10 14.09
CA ALA A 193 13.70 -4.30 13.44
C ALA A 193 13.56 -4.63 11.94
N ALA A 194 12.54 -5.41 11.61
CA ALA A 194 12.29 -5.87 10.24
C ALA A 194 11.91 -4.75 9.26
N ASP A 195 11.33 -3.66 9.76
CA ASP A 195 10.87 -2.49 9.01
C ASP A 195 11.33 -1.20 9.73
N SER A 196 12.62 -1.11 10.07
CA SER A 196 13.17 -0.01 10.90
C SER A 196 12.90 1.40 10.35
N VAL A 197 12.88 1.54 9.01
CA VAL A 197 12.47 2.74 8.28
C VAL A 197 11.60 2.31 7.12
N VAL A 198 10.54 3.07 6.81
CA VAL A 198 9.70 2.85 5.63
C VAL A 198 9.66 4.12 4.80
N SER A 199 9.84 3.98 3.49
CA SER A 199 9.58 5.03 2.52
C SER A 199 8.72 4.55 1.36
N TYR A 200 7.74 5.37 1.02
CA TYR A 200 7.01 5.26 -0.21
C TYR A 200 7.72 6.06 -1.28
N VAL A 201 8.21 5.37 -2.32
CA VAL A 201 9.07 5.97 -3.34
C VAL A 201 8.39 5.89 -4.70
N CYS A 202 8.07 7.04 -5.26
CA CYS A 202 7.58 7.16 -6.63
C CYS A 202 8.78 7.36 -7.56
N ARG A 203 9.08 6.37 -8.41
CA ARG A 203 10.18 6.44 -9.37
C ARG A 203 9.67 6.54 -10.79
N ASP A 204 10.38 7.34 -11.58
CA ASP A 204 10.26 7.41 -13.04
C ASP A 204 8.83 7.69 -13.52
N ALA A 205 8.07 8.44 -12.71
CA ALA A 205 6.71 8.87 -13.02
C ALA A 205 6.69 9.78 -14.25
N GLY A 206 5.79 9.44 -15.18
CA GLY A 206 5.70 10.10 -16.47
C GLY A 206 4.73 9.36 -17.37
N THR A 207 4.59 9.81 -18.61
CA THR A 207 3.74 9.16 -19.62
C THR A 207 4.56 8.96 -20.88
N ASP A 208 4.55 7.73 -21.42
CA ASP A 208 5.23 7.42 -22.67
C ASP A 208 4.45 7.94 -23.90
N ALA A 209 5.06 7.82 -25.08
CA ALA A 209 4.42 8.24 -26.34
C ALA A 209 3.16 7.41 -26.70
N SER A 210 2.96 6.25 -26.06
CA SER A 210 1.78 5.41 -26.25
C SER A 210 0.63 5.78 -25.29
N GLY A 211 0.84 6.78 -24.41
CA GLY A 211 -0.15 7.22 -23.44
C GLY A 211 -0.22 6.31 -22.21
N ASN A 212 0.85 5.60 -21.85
CA ASN A 212 0.92 4.77 -20.64
C ASN A 212 1.82 5.42 -19.59
N GLY A 213 1.44 5.29 -18.31
CA GLY A 213 2.29 5.70 -17.22
C GLY A 213 3.57 4.87 -17.16
N THR A 214 4.70 5.52 -16.92
CA THR A 214 6.02 4.86 -16.86
C THR A 214 6.48 4.53 -15.45
N GLY A 215 5.91 5.21 -14.45
CA GLY A 215 6.40 5.16 -13.09
C GLY A 215 5.94 3.97 -12.29
N ILE A 216 6.66 3.74 -11.20
CA ILE A 216 6.39 2.69 -10.24
C ILE A 216 6.42 3.30 -8.83
N LEU A 217 5.40 2.96 -8.03
CA LEU A 217 5.35 3.27 -6.61
C LEU A 217 5.83 2.04 -5.83
N TYR A 218 6.88 2.22 -5.05
CA TYR A 218 7.45 1.20 -4.17
C TYR A 218 7.11 1.47 -2.71
N ARG A 219 6.94 0.42 -1.92
CA ARG A 219 7.10 0.47 -0.46
C ARG A 219 8.48 -0.08 -0.13
N TYR A 220 9.46 0.80 0.06
CA TYR A 220 10.81 0.40 0.44
C TYR A 220 10.96 0.46 1.95
N SER A 221 11.48 -0.60 2.56
CA SER A 221 11.70 -0.65 4.00
C SER A 221 13.06 -1.21 4.36
N ASN A 222 13.43 -1.03 5.64
CA ASN A 222 14.63 -1.58 6.27
C ASN A 222 15.94 -1.15 5.61
N TYR A 223 16.11 0.16 5.46
CA TYR A 223 17.36 0.78 5.09
C TYR A 223 17.88 1.67 6.22
N ALA A 224 19.15 2.06 6.14
CA ALA A 224 19.81 2.80 7.21
C ALA A 224 19.06 4.10 7.55
N THR A 225 18.86 4.34 8.86
CA THR A 225 18.36 5.62 9.36
C THR A 225 19.40 6.71 9.14
N SER A 226 18.92 7.94 8.95
CA SER A 226 19.74 9.14 8.89
C SER A 226 19.07 10.25 9.68
N ALA A 227 19.81 10.89 10.59
CA ALA A 227 19.35 12.05 11.34
C ALA A 227 18.86 13.18 10.41
N THR A 228 19.53 13.34 9.26
CA THR A 228 19.11 14.33 8.24
C THR A 228 18.22 13.67 7.20
N ALA A 229 17.09 14.31 6.89
CA ALA A 229 16.21 13.89 5.80
C ALA A 229 16.99 13.90 4.46
N ALA A 230 16.83 12.84 3.67
CA ALA A 230 17.53 12.73 2.40
C ALA A 230 17.01 13.78 1.38
N ILE A 231 17.95 14.38 0.64
CA ILE A 231 17.65 15.33 -0.45
C ILE A 231 17.16 14.58 -1.70
N THR A 232 17.44 13.28 -1.79
CA THR A 232 17.00 12.37 -2.87
C THR A 232 16.25 11.18 -2.28
N CYS A 233 15.23 10.69 -2.99
CA CYS A 233 14.50 9.51 -2.53
C CYS A 233 15.45 8.32 -2.40
N PRO A 234 15.27 7.47 -1.37
CA PRO A 234 16.04 6.25 -1.27
C PRO A 234 15.79 5.39 -2.52
N VAL A 235 16.84 4.74 -3.02
CA VAL A 235 16.75 3.91 -4.22
C VAL A 235 16.34 2.50 -3.81
N PRO A 236 15.13 2.03 -4.15
CA PRO A 236 14.70 0.69 -3.81
C PRO A 236 15.53 -0.35 -4.57
N PRO A 237 16.02 -1.42 -3.93
CA PRO A 237 16.62 -2.56 -4.61
C PRO A 237 15.66 -3.19 -5.63
N ALA A 238 16.19 -3.89 -6.63
CA ALA A 238 15.38 -4.47 -7.72
C ALA A 238 14.30 -5.45 -7.25
N ALA A 239 14.48 -6.10 -6.10
CA ALA A 239 13.53 -7.03 -5.49
C ALA A 239 12.45 -6.35 -4.63
N THR A 240 12.43 -5.00 -4.56
CA THR A 240 11.46 -4.28 -3.73
C THR A 240 10.03 -4.50 -4.25
N PRO A 241 9.06 -4.86 -3.40
CA PRO A 241 7.68 -5.03 -3.81
C PRO A 241 7.10 -3.76 -4.46
N ILE A 242 6.42 -3.97 -5.59
CA ILE A 242 5.69 -2.92 -6.31
C ILE A 242 4.32 -2.74 -5.66
N LEU A 243 3.97 -1.50 -5.30
CA LEU A 243 2.66 -1.16 -4.78
C LEU A 243 1.70 -0.70 -5.89
N ALA A 244 2.19 0.10 -6.83
CA ALA A 244 1.45 0.49 -8.02
C ALA A 244 2.39 0.62 -9.22
N ASN A 245 1.90 0.24 -10.39
CA ASN A 245 2.57 0.46 -11.67
C ASN A 245 1.81 1.52 -12.49
N ARG A 246 2.39 1.91 -13.63
CA ARG A 246 1.79 2.88 -14.56
C ARG A 246 1.50 4.24 -13.94
N VAL A 247 2.37 4.63 -13.02
CA VAL A 247 2.24 5.89 -12.31
C VAL A 247 2.67 7.02 -13.23
N SER A 248 1.77 7.94 -13.52
CA SER A 248 2.04 9.10 -14.36
C SER A 248 2.45 10.33 -13.56
N ALA A 249 2.01 10.42 -12.31
CA ALA A 249 2.43 11.45 -11.37
C ALA A 249 2.20 11.02 -9.92
N CYS A 250 3.07 11.49 -9.03
CA CYS A 250 2.90 11.43 -7.57
C CYS A 250 3.14 12.80 -6.98
N ASN A 251 2.40 13.12 -5.91
CA ASN A 251 2.69 14.26 -5.08
C ASN A 251 2.31 13.93 -3.64
N PHE A 252 3.32 13.72 -2.80
CA PHE A 252 3.17 13.45 -1.37
C PHE A 252 3.65 14.66 -0.60
N VAL A 253 2.83 15.18 0.31
CA VAL A 253 3.19 16.36 1.11
C VAL A 253 2.81 16.10 2.56
N TYR A 254 3.76 16.29 3.46
CA TYR A 254 3.56 16.29 4.90
C TYR A 254 3.58 17.73 5.41
N ALA A 255 2.54 18.10 6.13
CA ALA A 255 2.45 19.33 6.89
C ALA A 255 2.50 19.01 8.39
N SER A 256 3.64 19.27 9.02
CA SER A 256 3.87 19.02 10.46
C SER A 256 3.11 19.96 11.39
N GLU A 257 2.57 21.07 10.88
CA GLU A 257 2.07 22.19 11.69
C GLU A 257 0.56 22.43 11.59
N VAL A 258 -0.23 21.45 11.12
CA VAL A 258 -1.70 21.62 11.06
C VAL A 258 -2.29 21.74 12.48
N THR A 259 -1.73 21.02 13.46
CA THR A 259 -1.93 21.23 14.90
C THR A 259 -0.69 20.78 15.68
N SER A 260 -0.50 21.22 16.92
CA SER A 260 0.65 20.79 17.76
C SER A 260 0.68 19.30 18.13
N ARG A 261 -0.38 18.54 17.81
CA ARG A 261 -0.57 17.13 18.20
C ARG A 261 -0.90 16.21 17.01
N ALA A 262 -1.15 16.76 15.83
CA ALA A 262 -1.44 15.99 14.63
C ALA A 262 -0.86 16.68 13.40
N GLY A 263 -0.23 15.88 12.55
CA GLY A 263 0.20 16.28 11.22
C GLY A 263 -0.79 15.81 10.16
N LEU A 264 -0.65 16.34 8.95
CA LEU A 264 -1.45 15.94 7.79
C LEU A 264 -0.52 15.48 6.68
N VAL A 265 -0.79 14.31 6.12
CA VAL A 265 -0.16 13.85 4.88
C VAL A 265 -1.21 13.88 3.78
N SER A 266 -0.97 14.67 2.74
CA SER A 266 -1.75 14.63 1.50
C SER A 266 -1.05 13.73 0.49
N LEU A 267 -1.76 12.72 0.00
CA LEU A 267 -1.32 11.76 -1.00
C LEU A 267 -2.07 11.99 -2.30
N GLN A 268 -1.36 12.33 -3.36
CA GLN A 268 -1.90 12.38 -4.71
C GLN A 268 -1.18 11.35 -5.59
N LEU A 269 -1.96 10.47 -6.22
CA LEU A 269 -1.47 9.43 -7.11
C LEU A 269 -2.24 9.47 -8.43
N SER A 270 -1.52 9.56 -9.55
CA SER A 270 -2.09 9.49 -10.90
C SER A 270 -1.60 8.23 -11.60
N ILE A 271 -2.53 7.44 -12.14
CA ILE A 271 -2.24 6.22 -12.92
C ILE A 271 -2.83 6.39 -14.32
N THR A 272 -2.04 6.08 -15.34
CA THR A 272 -2.41 6.30 -16.74
C THR A 272 -2.21 5.05 -17.59
N GLU A 273 -3.21 4.69 -18.41
CA GLU A 273 -3.13 3.62 -19.42
C GLU A 273 -3.92 4.02 -20.67
N ASN A 274 -3.33 3.89 -21.86
CA ASN A 274 -3.95 4.24 -23.14
C ASN A 274 -4.58 5.66 -23.16
N ASN A 275 -3.86 6.65 -22.65
CA ASN A 275 -4.29 8.06 -22.48
C ASN A 275 -5.43 8.29 -21.49
N GLU A 276 -5.94 7.25 -20.84
CA GLU A 276 -6.90 7.38 -19.75
C GLU A 276 -6.16 7.56 -18.43
N THR A 277 -6.54 8.57 -17.64
CA THR A 277 -5.89 8.88 -16.36
C THR A 277 -6.90 8.88 -15.23
N VAL A 278 -6.61 8.11 -14.18
CA VAL A 278 -7.28 8.22 -12.89
C VAL A 278 -6.35 8.96 -11.92
N ARG A 279 -6.90 9.96 -11.23
CA ARG A 279 -6.20 10.71 -10.20
C ARG A 279 -6.94 10.54 -8.88
N LEU A 280 -6.23 10.07 -7.87
CA LEU A 280 -6.76 9.89 -6.52
C LEU A 280 -6.04 10.85 -5.57
N TYR A 281 -6.83 11.48 -4.71
CA TYR A 281 -6.37 12.36 -3.63
C TYR A 281 -6.87 11.80 -2.31
N HIS A 282 -6.00 11.73 -1.31
CA HIS A 282 -6.35 11.25 0.01
C HIS A 282 -5.53 11.97 1.07
N GLU A 283 -6.19 12.28 2.18
CA GLU A 283 -5.58 12.92 3.34
C GLU A 283 -5.52 11.93 4.49
N VAL A 284 -4.36 11.90 5.16
CA VAL A 284 -4.07 11.01 6.27
C VAL A 284 -3.65 11.87 7.45
N HIS A 285 -4.42 11.79 8.54
CA HIS A 285 -4.02 12.39 9.81
C HIS A 285 -2.98 11.49 10.48
N VAL A 286 -1.85 12.07 10.86
CA VAL A 286 -0.80 11.37 11.59
C VAL A 286 -0.74 11.88 13.03
N ASN A 287 -0.61 10.97 13.99
CA ASN A 287 -0.59 11.31 15.40
C ASN A 287 0.81 11.75 15.82
N ASN A 288 0.95 13.02 16.21
CA ASN A 288 2.19 13.61 16.70
C ASN A 288 2.20 13.77 18.23
N VAL A 289 1.46 12.91 18.94
CA VAL A 289 1.48 12.80 20.41
C VAL A 289 2.38 11.63 20.82
N PRO A 290 3.65 11.89 21.17
CA PRO A 290 4.57 10.89 21.70
C PRO A 290 4.22 10.38 23.11
#